data_AF-A0A2N2SUJ6-F1
#
_entry.id   AF-A0A2N2SUJ6-F1
#
_cell.length_a   1.000
_cell.length_b   1.000
_cell.length_c   1.000
_cell.angle_alpha   90.00
_cell.angle_beta   90.00
_cell.angle_gamma   90.00
#
_symmetry.space_group_name_H-M   'P 1'
#
loop_
_entity.id
_entity.type
_entity.pdbx_description
1 polymer ?
#
loop_
_entity_poly.entity_id
_entity_poly.type
_entity_poly.pdbx_seq_one_letter_code
_entity_poly.pdbx_strand_id
1 'polypeptide(L)' 'MNDVLTPTAEHPSTAKLPLRPHGKVLAVTSGKGGVGKTFVSANLAAALAKRGHKVL' A
#
# COMPACT_ATOMS: atom_id res chain seq x y z
N MET A 1 43.32 -21.10 -27.96
CA MET A 1 41.98 -21.40 -28.51
C MET A 1 41.35 -22.41 -27.59
N ASN A 2 40.54 -21.97 -26.64
CA ASN A 2 39.61 -22.79 -25.85
C ASN A 2 38.55 -21.84 -25.33
N ASP A 3 37.42 -21.83 -26.03
CA ASP A 3 36.22 -21.09 -25.74
C ASP A 3 35.55 -21.63 -24.48
N VAL A 4 35.73 -20.93 -23.36
CA VAL A 4 34.92 -21.15 -22.15
C VAL A 4 33.63 -20.36 -22.33
N LEU A 5 32.63 -21.01 -22.93
CA LEU A 5 31.24 -20.56 -22.94
C LEU A 5 30.80 -20.36 -21.48
N THR A 6 30.66 -19.10 -21.08
CA THR A 6 30.04 -18.73 -19.82
C THR A 6 28.54 -19.02 -19.95
N PRO A 7 27.92 -19.85 -19.09
CA PRO A 7 26.49 -20.00 -19.10
C PRO A 7 25.87 -18.67 -18.69
N THR A 8 25.15 -18.04 -19.62
CA THR A 8 24.35 -16.85 -19.36
C THR A 8 23.32 -17.23 -18.29
N ALA A 9 23.50 -16.73 -17.08
CA ALA A 9 22.51 -16.87 -16.03
C ALA A 9 21.25 -16.11 -16.49
N GLU A 10 20.26 -16.85 -16.98
CA GLU A 10 18.92 -16.32 -17.17
C GLU A 10 18.41 -15.94 -15.78
N HIS A 11 18.45 -14.64 -15.47
CA HIS A 11 17.77 -14.10 -14.31
C HIS A 11 16.28 -14.31 -14.56
N PRO A 12 15.57 -15.09 -13.71
CA PRO A 12 14.13 -15.20 -13.84
C PRO A 12 13.55 -13.80 -13.70
N SER A 13 13.02 -13.29 -14.81
CA SER A 13 12.16 -12.11 -14.85
C SER A 13 11.20 -12.22 -13.68
N THR A 14 11.35 -11.34 -12.69
CA THR A 14 10.44 -11.22 -11.56
C THR A 14 9.09 -10.83 -12.14
N ALA A 15 8.28 -11.84 -12.44
CA ALA A 15 6.92 -11.65 -12.88
C ALA A 15 6.26 -10.76 -11.82
N LYS A 16 5.95 -9.52 -12.20
CA LYS A 16 5.14 -8.62 -11.38
C LYS A 16 3.80 -9.32 -11.19
N LEU A 17 3.69 -10.08 -10.10
CA LEU A 17 2.41 -10.56 -9.62
C LEU A 17 1.52 -9.32 -9.51
N PRO A 18 0.30 -9.33 -10.09
CA PRO A 18 -0.58 -8.19 -10.00
C PRO A 18 -0.81 -7.91 -8.52
N LEU A 19 -0.30 -6.77 -8.04
CA LEU A 19 -0.55 -6.30 -6.69
C LEU A 19 -2.07 -6.23 -6.57
N ARG A 20 -2.64 -7.12 -5.73
CA ARG A 20 -4.04 -7.01 -5.35
C ARG A 20 -4.21 -5.57 -4.88
N PRO A 21 -5.18 -4.79 -5.40
CA PRO A 21 -5.33 -3.42 -4.97
C PRO A 21 -5.53 -3.44 -3.45
N HIS A 22 -4.50 -3.00 -2.72
CA HIS A 22 -4.58 -2.81 -1.29
C HIS A 22 -5.73 -1.82 -1.04
N GLY A 23 -6.44 -1.98 0.09
CA GLY A 23 -7.51 -1.05 0.43
C GLY A 23 -7.03 0.41 0.35
N LYS A 24 -7.96 1.35 0.09
CA LYS A 24 -7.61 2.78 0.02
C LYS A 24 -7.07 3.25 1.38
N VAL A 25 -5.92 3.90 1.38
CA VAL A 25 -5.29 4.48 2.59
C VAL A 25 -5.46 5.99 2.58
N LEU A 26 -5.92 6.54 3.71
CA LEU A 26 -6.03 7.99 3.92
C LEU A 26 -5.27 8.36 5.20
N ALA A 27 -4.31 9.29 5.07
CA ALA A 27 -3.55 9.82 6.19
C ALA A 27 -4.12 11.18 6.63
N VAL A 28 -4.48 11.30 7.92
CA VAL A 28 -4.96 12.56 8.51
C VAL A 28 -3.83 13.17 9.33
N THR A 29 -3.30 14.31 8.89
CA THR A 29 -2.17 14.99 9.54
C THR A 29 -2.53 16.44 9.91
N SER A 30 -1.73 17.06 10.77
CA SER A 30 -1.85 18.47 11.15
C SER A 30 -0.61 18.90 11.93
N GLY A 31 -0.19 20.15 11.74
CA GLY A 31 1.01 20.73 12.35
C GLY A 31 0.86 21.19 13.80
N LYS A 32 -0.31 21.05 14.43
CA LYS A 32 -0.54 21.48 15.83
C LYS A 32 -1.23 20.40 16.67
N GLY A 33 -1.08 20.50 17.99
CA GLY A 33 -1.85 19.73 18.96
C GLY A 33 -3.31 20.19 19.02
N GLY A 34 -4.23 19.32 19.44
CA GLY A 34 -5.63 19.70 19.71
C GLY A 34 -6.55 19.94 18.50
N VAL A 35 -6.03 19.96 17.26
CA VAL A 35 -6.81 20.21 16.03
C VAL A 35 -7.83 19.13 15.64
N GLY A 36 -7.98 18.07 16.45
CA GLY A 36 -8.99 17.04 16.22
C GLY A 36 -8.65 15.94 15.21
N LYS A 37 -7.38 15.70 14.85
CA LYS A 37 -6.97 14.60 13.93
C LYS A 37 -7.62 13.27 14.28
N THR A 38 -7.48 12.83 15.54
CA THR A 38 -8.07 11.58 16.04
C THR A 38 -9.59 11.58 15.96
N PHE A 39 -10.22 12.72 16.27
CA PHE A 39 -11.66 12.88 16.21
C PHE A 39 -12.19 12.76 14.78
N VAL A 40 -11.51 13.41 13.82
CA VAL A 40 -11.86 13.33 12.40
C VAL A 40 -11.63 11.92 11.87
N SER A 41 -10.49 11.29 12.15
CA SER A 41 -10.20 9.91 11.70
C SER A 41 -11.25 8.91 12.20
N ALA A 42 -11.62 8.98 13.48
CA ALA A 42 -12.60 8.07 14.05
C ALA A 42 -14.01 8.26 13.46
N ASN A 43 -14.46 9.52 13.34
CA ASN A 43 -15.78 9.79 12.77
C ASN A 43 -15.85 9.48 11.27
N LEU A 44 -14.76 9.70 10.54
CA LEU A 44 -14.68 9.33 9.12
C LEU A 44 -14.76 7.80 8.96
N ALA A 45 -14.01 7.04 9.76
CA ALA A 45 -14.09 5.59 9.76
C ALA A 45 -15.51 5.10 10.10
N ALA A 46 -16.14 5.68 11.13
CA ALA A 46 -17.52 5.35 11.51
C ALA A 46 -18.52 5.67 10.39
N ALA A 47 -18.39 6.82 9.71
CA ALA A 47 -19.26 7.20 8.61
C ALA A 47 -19.08 6.28 7.38
N LEU A 48 -17.84 5.89 7.07
CA LEU A 48 -17.55 4.93 6.01
C LEU A 48 -18.11 3.54 6.33
N ALA A 49 -17.96 3.08 7.56
CA ALA A 49 -18.56 1.82 8.03
C ALA A 49 -20.09 1.83 7.91
N LYS A 50 -20.75 2.92 8.33
CA LYS A 50 -22.20 3.10 8.16
C LYS A 50 -22.66 3.08 6.70
N ARG A 51 -21.80 3.46 5.76
CA ARG A 51 -22.04 3.39 4.31
C ARG A 51 -21.73 2.02 3.71
N GLY A 52 -21.39 1.02 4.53
CA GLY A 52 -21.08 -0.34 4.09
C GLY A 52 -19.65 -0.53 3.59
N HIS A 53 -18.75 0.44 3.80
CA HIS A 53 -17.34 0.26 3.47
C HIS A 53 -16.61 -0.50 4.59
N LYS A 54 -15.76 -1.45 4.20
CA LYS A 54 -14.82 -2.09 5.12
C LYS A 54 -13.70 -1.11 5.46
N VAL A 55 -13.66 -0.68 6.71
CA VAL A 55 -12.60 0.16 7.30
C VAL A 55 -11.74 -0.67 8.25
N LEU A 56 -10.51 -0.23 8.48
CA LEU A 56 -9.52 -0.86 9.37
C LEU A 56 -9.35 -0.03 10.63
#